data_AF-A0A8H4RMC9-F1
#
_entry.id   AF-A0A8H4RMC9-F1
#
_cell.length_a   1.000
_cell.length_b   1.000
_cell.length_c   1.000
_cell.angle_alpha   90.00
_cell.angle_beta   90.00
_cell.angle_gamma   90.00
#
_symmetry.space_group_name_H-M   'P 1'
#
loop_
_entity.id
_entity.type
_entity.pdbx_description
1 polymer ?
#
loop_
_entity_poly.entity_id
_entity_poly.type
_entity_poly.pdbx_seq_one_letter_code
_entity_poly.pdbx_strand_id
1 'polypeptide(L)'
;MLWTLDAGGFRQRSNQFESVEDVQEAVLHAASNVDSVSKIQEMAAVNPKERASAAQMLVKYYNGIGLITPRNQVPALISSPSPAITAARAPPPASPLTTRTTQTRPRRFQKNRNIFAAAQQAPRRLQGLRLKPDKS
;
A
#
# COMPACT_ATOMS: atom_id res chain seq x y z
N MET A 1 -18.36 3.70 3.01
CA MET A 1 -18.16 5.03 3.61
C MET A 1 -19.22 6.03 3.18
N LEU A 2 -19.44 6.24 1.87
CA LEU A 2 -20.47 7.18 1.39
C LEU A 2 -21.87 6.90 1.98
N TRP A 3 -22.30 5.64 1.94
CA TRP A 3 -23.58 5.21 2.52
C TRP A 3 -23.67 5.38 4.05
N THR A 4 -22.62 4.97 4.76
CA THR A 4 -22.59 4.97 6.23
C THR A 4 -22.55 6.39 6.80
N LEU A 5 -21.80 7.28 6.15
CA LEU A 5 -21.67 8.68 6.54
C LEU A 5 -22.75 9.58 5.93
N ASP A 6 -23.58 9.04 5.01
CA ASP A 6 -24.47 9.84 4.17
C ASP A 6 -23.74 11.01 3.48
N ALA A 7 -22.51 10.76 3.02
CA ALA A 7 -21.63 11.80 2.50
C ALA A 7 -22.29 12.48 1.30
N GLY A 8 -22.55 13.79 1.40
CA GLY A 8 -23.24 14.54 0.35
C GLY A 8 -24.67 14.05 0.09
N GLY A 9 -25.36 13.51 1.10
CA GLY A 9 -26.73 12.99 0.98
C GLY A 9 -26.83 11.76 0.07
N PHE A 10 -25.75 10.99 -0.09
CA PHE A 10 -25.69 9.85 -1.00
C PHE A 10 -26.75 8.79 -0.66
N ARG A 11 -27.00 8.53 0.63
CA ARG A 11 -28.02 7.57 1.05
C ARG A 11 -29.43 8.12 0.82
N GLN A 12 -29.63 9.41 1.07
CA GLN A 12 -30.94 10.06 0.87
C GLN A 12 -31.35 10.06 -0.60
N ARG A 13 -30.39 10.24 -1.51
CA ARG A 13 -30.62 10.25 -2.96
C ARG A 13 -30.62 8.86 -3.60
N SER A 14 -30.47 7.77 -2.82
CA SER A 14 -30.31 6.43 -3.38
C SER A 14 -31.45 5.96 -4.27
N ASN A 15 -32.66 6.44 -4.01
CA ASN A 15 -33.87 6.08 -4.77
C ASN A 15 -34.01 6.89 -6.07
N GLN A 16 -33.12 7.85 -6.32
CA GLN A 16 -33.14 8.72 -7.51
C GLN A 16 -32.13 8.26 -8.57
N PHE A 17 -31.29 7.26 -8.27
CA PHE A 17 -30.34 6.72 -9.23
C PHE A 17 -31.06 5.73 -10.14
N GLU A 18 -31.14 6.03 -11.43
CA GLU A 18 -31.81 5.20 -12.44
C GLU A 18 -30.84 4.24 -13.13
N SER A 19 -29.56 4.57 -13.11
CA SER A 19 -28.49 3.83 -13.77
C SER A 19 -27.24 3.65 -12.90
N VAL A 20 -26.34 2.77 -13.34
CA VAL A 20 -25.04 2.58 -12.68
C VAL A 20 -24.16 3.80 -12.86
N GLU A 21 -24.29 4.46 -14.01
CA GLU A 21 -23.60 5.69 -14.38
C GLU A 21 -23.95 6.82 -13.41
N ASP A 22 -25.22 6.98 -13.05
CA ASP A 22 -25.66 7.97 -12.05
C ASP A 22 -25.00 7.74 -10.68
N VAL A 23 -24.90 6.47 -10.29
CA VAL A 23 -24.24 6.08 -9.03
C VAL A 23 -22.75 6.41 -9.08
N GLN A 24 -22.09 6.11 -10.21
CA GLN A 24 -20.66 6.42 -10.39
C GLN A 24 -20.41 7.92 -10.35
N GLU A 25 -21.23 8.72 -11.03
CA GLU A 25 -21.15 10.17 -11.00
C GLU A 25 -21.37 10.71 -9.59
N ALA A 26 -22.39 10.23 -8.87
CA ALA A 26 -22.65 10.62 -7.50
C ALA A 26 -21.49 10.24 -6.55
N VAL A 27 -20.87 9.08 -6.75
CA VAL A 27 -19.69 8.64 -5.99
C VAL A 27 -18.50 9.55 -6.28
N LEU A 28 -18.19 9.85 -7.54
CA LEU A 28 -17.10 10.74 -7.92
C LEU A 28 -17.34 12.16 -7.39
N HIS A 29 -18.55 12.69 -7.56
CA HIS A 29 -18.91 14.01 -7.06
C HIS A 29 -18.74 14.10 -5.54
N ALA A 30 -19.24 13.12 -4.78
CA ALA A 30 -19.08 13.12 -3.34
C ALA A 30 -17.61 12.96 -2.94
N ALA A 31 -16.86 12.09 -3.63
CA ALA A 31 -15.44 11.87 -3.42
C ALA A 31 -14.59 13.11 -3.74
N SER A 32 -15.02 14.03 -4.60
CA SER A 32 -14.28 15.28 -4.86
C SER A 32 -14.71 16.45 -3.97
N ASN A 33 -15.98 16.50 -3.56
CA ASN A 33 -16.56 17.69 -2.95
C ASN A 33 -16.90 17.56 -1.45
N VAL A 34 -16.92 16.35 -0.89
CA VAL A 34 -17.28 16.16 0.52
C VAL A 34 -16.02 15.94 1.36
N ASP A 35 -15.69 16.90 2.22
CA ASP A 35 -14.44 16.93 3.00
C ASP A 35 -14.12 15.65 3.77
N SER A 36 -15.15 14.97 4.29
CA SER A 36 -14.97 13.73 5.05
C SER A 36 -14.40 12.57 4.22
N VAL A 37 -14.57 12.63 2.89
CA VAL A 37 -14.15 11.56 1.96
C VAL A 37 -13.24 12.08 0.84
N SER A 38 -13.01 13.38 0.74
CA SER A 38 -12.18 13.99 -0.31
C SER A 38 -10.74 13.49 -0.31
N LYS A 39 -10.19 13.22 0.88
CA LYS A 39 -8.85 12.65 1.04
C LYS A 39 -8.70 11.26 0.43
N ILE A 40 -9.80 10.53 0.22
CA ILE A 40 -9.75 9.17 -0.34
C ILE A 40 -10.29 9.10 -1.78
N GLN A 41 -10.32 10.23 -2.50
CA GLN A 41 -10.86 10.29 -3.85
C GLN A 41 -10.23 9.28 -4.83
N GLU A 42 -8.95 8.96 -4.68
CA GLU A 42 -8.28 8.01 -5.58
C GLU A 42 -8.84 6.58 -5.46
N MET A 43 -9.49 6.25 -4.33
CA MET A 43 -10.20 4.98 -4.15
C MET A 43 -11.55 4.95 -4.89
N ALA A 44 -12.07 6.12 -5.31
CA ALA A 44 -13.33 6.24 -6.04
C ALA A 44 -13.15 6.14 -7.57
N ALA A 45 -11.92 5.95 -8.07
CA ALA A 45 -11.68 5.88 -9.51
C ALA A 45 -12.50 4.75 -10.17
N VAL A 46 -13.10 5.06 -11.33
CA VAL A 46 -13.94 4.12 -12.08
C VAL A 46 -13.10 3.01 -12.68
N ASN A 47 -11.97 3.35 -13.31
CA ASN A 47 -11.04 2.37 -13.87
C ASN A 47 -10.32 1.62 -12.73
N PRO A 48 -10.46 0.29 -12.61
CA PRO A 48 -9.83 -0.48 -11.54
C PRO A 48 -8.30 -0.44 -11.57
N LYS A 49 -7.68 -0.20 -12.73
CA LYS A 49 -6.22 -0.07 -12.84
C LYS A 49 -5.69 1.24 -12.26
N GLU A 50 -6.54 2.26 -12.17
CA GLU A 50 -6.23 3.58 -11.63
C GLU A 50 -6.71 3.73 -10.17
N ARG A 51 -7.61 2.85 -9.73
CA ARG A 51 -8.15 2.86 -8.37
C ARG A 51 -7.07 2.58 -7.34
N ALA A 52 -6.92 3.50 -6.39
CA ALA A 52 -6.00 3.33 -5.28
C ALA A 52 -6.41 2.14 -4.40
N SER A 53 -5.43 1.29 -4.09
CA SER A 53 -5.52 0.29 -3.04
C SER A 53 -5.38 0.91 -1.65
N ALA A 54 -5.87 0.23 -0.62
CA ALA A 54 -5.68 0.67 0.76
C ALA A 54 -4.20 0.81 1.13
N ALA A 55 -3.35 -0.10 0.66
CA ALA A 55 -1.90 -0.05 0.90
C ALA A 55 -1.28 1.23 0.31
N GLN A 56 -1.68 1.59 -0.91
CA GLN A 56 -1.26 2.83 -1.55
C GLN A 56 -1.70 4.07 -0.76
N MET A 57 -2.94 4.07 -0.23
CA MET A 57 -3.45 5.17 0.59
C MET A 57 -2.70 5.29 1.93
N LEU A 58 -2.29 4.16 2.53
CA LEU A 58 -1.44 4.15 3.72
C LEU A 58 -0.04 4.72 3.44
N VAL A 59 0.53 4.44 2.27
CA VAL A 59 1.79 5.08 1.85
C VAL A 59 1.60 6.60 1.69
N LYS A 60 0.52 7.04 1.03
CA LYS A 60 0.23 8.46 0.75
C LYS A 60 0.07 9.29 2.03
N TYR A 61 -0.73 8.82 2.99
CA TYR A 61 -1.12 9.63 4.16
C TYR A 61 -0.37 9.30 5.44
N TYR A 62 0.18 8.09 5.55
CA TYR A 62 0.78 7.60 6.79
C TYR A 62 2.21 7.10 6.58
N ASN A 63 2.85 7.42 5.45
CA ASN A 63 4.21 6.99 5.11
C ASN A 63 4.41 5.46 5.19
N GLY A 64 3.33 4.69 5.04
CA GLY A 64 3.33 3.23 5.14
C GLY A 64 3.20 2.68 6.56
N ILE A 65 2.95 3.50 7.58
CA ILE A 65 2.62 3.03 8.93
C ILE A 65 1.33 2.20 8.87
N GLY A 66 1.35 1.04 9.52
CA GLY A 66 0.22 0.09 9.51
C GLY A 66 0.22 -0.88 8.34
N LEU A 67 1.21 -0.83 7.43
CA LEU A 67 1.39 -1.86 6.42
C LEU A 67 2.01 -3.12 7.01
N ILE A 68 1.39 -4.26 6.73
CA ILE A 68 2.02 -5.58 6.87
C ILE A 68 2.86 -5.93 5.63
N THR A 69 2.52 -5.35 4.48
CA THR A 69 3.25 -5.53 3.22
C THR A 69 4.45 -4.59 3.15
N PRO A 70 5.64 -5.05 2.77
CA PRO A 70 6.80 -4.19 2.56
C PRO A 70 6.49 -3.04 1.58
N ARG A 71 6.92 -1.82 1.91
CA ARG A 71 6.62 -0.63 1.11
C ARG A 71 7.11 -0.73 -0.33
N ASN A 72 8.23 -1.40 -0.58
CA ASN A 72 8.79 -1.62 -1.91
C ASN A 72 7.97 -2.58 -2.78
N GLN A 73 6.99 -3.28 -2.20
CA GLN A 73 6.04 -4.14 -2.93
C GLN A 73 4.70 -3.44 -3.18
N VAL A 74 4.49 -2.24 -2.64
CA VAL A 74 3.29 -1.45 -2.89
C VAL A 74 3.52 -0.64 -4.17
N PRO A 75 2.73 -0.86 -5.24
CA PRO A 75 2.86 -0.07 -6.47
C PRO A 75 2.66 1.42 -6.20
N ALA A 76 3.42 2.27 -6.88
CA ALA A 76 3.25 3.71 -6.75
C ALA A 76 1.82 4.12 -7.16
N LEU A 77 1.28 5.13 -6.49
CA LEU A 77 0.01 5.73 -6.89
C LEU A 77 0.19 6.42 -8.25
N ILE A 78 -0.71 6.11 -9.17
CA ILE A 78 -0.82 6.80 -10.45
C ILE A 78 -1.54 8.12 -10.14
N SER A 79 -0.81 9.10 -9.64
CA SER A 79 -1.35 10.45 -9.44
C SER A 79 -0.33 11.48 -9.89
N SER A 80 -0.80 12.38 -10.74
CA SER A 80 -0.18 13.65 -11.11
C SER A 80 0.42 14.36 -9.89
N PRO A 81 1.51 15.13 -10.05
CA PRO A 81 2.51 15.36 -9.02
C PRO A 81 1.89 16.01 -7.77
N SER A 82 1.82 15.27 -6.67
CA SER A 82 1.73 15.85 -5.33
C SER A 82 3.01 16.65 -5.08
N PRO A 83 2.95 17.85 -4.48
CA PRO A 83 4.12 18.71 -4.31
C PRO A 83 5.22 17.92 -3.61
N ALA A 84 6.37 17.88 -4.28
CA ALA A 84 7.61 17.37 -3.72
C ALA A 84 7.74 17.94 -2.31
N ILE A 85 7.79 17.07 -1.30
CA ILE A 85 8.45 17.46 -0.06
C ILE A 85 9.90 17.65 -0.47
N THR A 86 10.22 18.91 -0.76
CA THR A 86 11.55 19.43 -1.03
C THR A 86 12.41 19.11 0.18
N ALA A 87 13.00 17.92 0.20
CA ALA A 87 14.28 17.72 0.85
C ALA A 87 15.33 18.36 -0.07
N ALA A 88 15.35 19.70 -0.09
CA ALA A 88 16.48 20.46 -0.59
C ALA A 88 17.67 20.15 0.33
N ARG A 89 18.37 19.06 0.06
CA ARG A 89 19.76 18.95 0.47
C ARG A 89 20.59 19.44 -0.71
N ALA A 90 20.79 20.76 -0.74
CA ALA A 90 21.80 21.37 -1.57
C ALA A 90 23.17 20.69 -1.28
N PRO A 91 23.95 20.29 -2.29
CA PRO A 91 25.35 19.99 -2.08
C PRO A 91 26.07 21.31 -1.72
N PRO A 92 26.88 21.37 -0.66
CA PRO A 92 27.74 22.52 -0.45
C PRO A 92 28.73 22.63 -1.63
N PRO A 93 28.95 23.83 -2.17
CA PRO A 93 29.88 24.03 -3.28
C PRO A 93 31.31 23.69 -2.84
N ALA A 94 32.02 23.05 -3.77
CA ALA A 94 33.40 22.63 -3.64
C ALA A 94 34.33 23.77 -3.24
N SER A 95 35.25 23.49 -2.32
CA SER A 95 36.54 24.18 -2.23
C SER A 95 37.65 23.16 -2.49
N PRO A 96 38.63 23.47 -3.35
CA PRO A 96 39.64 22.51 -3.78
C PRO A 96 40.85 22.47 -2.82
N LEU A 97 41.67 21.44 -3.04
CA LEU A 97 43.13 21.38 -2.83
C LEU A 97 43.67 20.52 -1.68
N THR A 98 44.02 19.28 -2.06
CA THR A 98 45.30 18.57 -1.81
C THR A 98 45.78 18.33 -0.37
N THR A 99 45.75 17.07 0.06
CA THR A 99 46.99 16.36 0.48
C THR A 99 46.84 14.83 0.43
N ARG A 100 47.84 14.22 -0.18
CA ARG A 100 48.15 12.79 -0.34
C ARG A 100 48.43 12.15 1.05
N THR A 101 48.16 10.85 1.24
CA THR A 101 49.16 9.78 1.51
C THR A 101 48.49 8.46 1.97
N THR A 102 49.05 7.34 1.45
CA THR A 102 49.06 5.95 1.95
C THR A 102 47.81 5.08 1.93
N GLN A 103 47.83 4.12 0.99
CA GLN A 103 47.22 2.79 1.10
C GLN A 103 47.54 2.15 2.46
N THR A 104 46.59 1.38 3.02
CA THR A 104 46.85 0.05 3.60
C THR A 104 45.53 -0.72 3.63
N ARG A 105 45.41 -1.75 2.79
CA ARG A 105 44.45 -2.86 2.98
C ARG A 105 44.87 -3.65 4.23
N PRO A 106 43.95 -4.27 5.00
CA PRO A 106 43.54 -5.61 4.57
C PRO A 106 42.13 -6.09 5.01
N ARG A 107 41.69 -7.21 4.40
CA ARG A 107 40.95 -8.36 4.99
C ARG A 107 39.69 -8.05 5.85
N ARG A 108 38.49 -8.60 5.61
CA ARG A 108 38.06 -9.92 5.10
C ARG A 108 36.61 -9.83 4.61
N PHE A 109 36.26 -10.65 3.62
CA PHE A 109 34.90 -11.10 3.34
C PHE A 109 34.41 -11.97 4.50
N GLN A 110 33.35 -11.56 5.20
CA GLN A 110 32.64 -12.40 6.16
C GLN A 110 31.47 -13.07 5.44
N LYS A 111 31.67 -14.34 5.07
CA LYS A 111 30.65 -15.23 4.51
C LYS A 111 29.92 -15.90 5.67
N ASN A 112 28.75 -15.40 6.04
CA ASN A 112 27.95 -15.98 7.12
C ASN A 112 27.23 -17.23 6.60
N ARG A 113 27.63 -18.40 7.12
CA ARG A 113 27.01 -19.71 6.88
C ARG A 113 25.86 -19.94 7.88
N ASN A 114 24.72 -20.34 7.34
CA ASN A 114 23.73 -21.32 7.84
C ASN A 114 23.46 -21.39 9.35
N ILE A 115 22.29 -20.90 9.78
CA ILE A 115 21.75 -21.06 11.15
C ILE A 115 20.57 -22.05 11.21
N PHE A 116 20.09 -22.59 10.07
CA PHE A 116 18.99 -23.57 10.09
C PHE A 116 19.50 -24.99 10.30
N ALA A 117 19.93 -25.25 11.53
CA ALA A 117 20.13 -26.58 12.08
C ALA A 117 19.54 -26.63 13.50
N ALA A 118 18.22 -26.76 13.62
CA ALA A 118 17.54 -27.34 14.78
C ALA A 118 16.02 -27.40 14.55
N ALA A 119 15.42 -28.50 14.98
CA ALA A 119 13.99 -28.82 15.01
C ALA A 119 13.34 -28.97 13.62
N GLN A 120 12.89 -30.15 13.22
CA GLN A 120 11.71 -30.77 13.82
C GLN A 120 11.83 -32.30 13.83
N GLN A 121 11.77 -32.85 15.05
CA GLN A 121 11.38 -34.23 15.29
C GLN A 121 9.88 -34.36 14.98
N ALA A 122 9.53 -35.30 14.10
CA ALA A 122 8.21 -35.94 14.07
C ALA A 122 8.05 -36.77 15.37
N PRO A 123 6.83 -37.14 15.86
CA PRO A 123 5.79 -37.82 15.05
C PRO A 123 4.32 -37.58 15.46
N ARG A 124 3.40 -38.01 14.58
CA ARG A 124 2.14 -38.77 14.82
C ARG A 124 1.14 -38.45 13.69
N ARG A 125 0.98 -39.34 12.70
CA ARG A 125 -0.06 -40.38 12.68
C ARG A 125 -1.38 -39.91 13.31
N LEU A 126 -2.34 -39.54 12.46
CA LEU A 126 -3.62 -40.23 12.31
C LEU A 126 -4.14 -39.98 10.90
N GLN A 127 -4.02 -41.01 10.07
CA GLN A 127 -4.72 -41.11 8.80
C GLN A 127 -6.16 -41.52 9.08
N GLY A 128 -7.07 -40.97 8.27
CA GLY A 128 -8.26 -41.70 7.83
C GLY A 128 -9.49 -41.56 8.71
N LEU A 129 -10.51 -40.90 8.16
CA LEU A 129 -11.94 -41.27 8.14
C LEU A 129 -12.62 -40.21 7.24
N ARG A 130 -12.37 -40.25 5.92
CA ARG A 130 -13.27 -40.85 4.91
C ARG A 130 -14.74 -40.57 5.18
N LEU A 131 -15.24 -39.51 4.53
CA LEU A 131 -16.64 -39.29 4.20
C LEU A 131 -17.25 -40.54 3.54
N LYS A 132 -18.44 -40.92 3.99
CA LYS A 132 -19.45 -41.52 3.13
C LYS A 132 -20.80 -40.81 3.36
N PRO A 133 -21.47 -40.37 2.28
CA PRO A 133 -22.90 -40.09 2.31
C PRO A 133 -23.68 -41.39 2.09
N ASP A 134 -24.92 -41.49 2.60
CA ASP A 134 -26.14 -41.86 1.87
C ASP A 134 -27.32 -42.13 2.83
N LYS A 135 -28.50 -41.57 2.48
CA LYS A 135 -29.91 -42.04 2.64
C LYS A 135 -30.37 -42.52 4.04
N SER A 136 -31.53 -42.10 4.54
CA SER A 136 -32.86 -42.09 3.91
C SER A 136 -33.83 -41.13 4.62
#